data_AF-A0A1S1BIE6-F1
#
_entry.id   AF-A0A1S1BIE6-F1
#
_cell.length_a   1.000
_cell.length_b   1.000
_cell.length_c   1.000
_cell.angle_alpha   90.00
_cell.angle_beta   90.00
_cell.angle_gamma   90.00
#
_symmetry.space_group_name_H-M   'P 1'
#
loop_
_entity.id
_entity.type
_entity.pdbx_description
1 polymer ?
#
loop_
_entity_poly.entity_id
_entity_poly.type
_entity_poly.pdbx_seq_one_letter_code
_entity_poly.pdbx_strand_id
1 'polypeptide(L)'
;MGRVNTTRSTPATVAAAVVTVVVVLAFTVGKAFVSIPGVWAAESHQISQIRLNPLQTFTYARVWWGPWLNLFGNIALFIPVGFVAYRGSIVRALAAGTLFSLGIETAQYLGGWGYSDTDDVICNAAGALLGAVWARVSSQRNTVLWVIAAVGVVLLTVYAALGLSA
;
A
#
# COMPACT_ATOMS: atom_id res chain seq x y z
N MET A 1 15.68 11.30 -37.35
CA MET A 1 14.38 10.79 -36.88
C MET A 1 14.59 9.93 -35.65
N GLY A 2 14.42 10.50 -34.45
CA GLY A 2 14.54 9.75 -33.20
C GLY A 2 13.32 8.86 -33.01
N ARG A 3 13.53 7.55 -32.82
CA ARG A 3 12.47 6.61 -32.42
C ARG A 3 11.92 7.10 -31.08
N VAL A 4 10.71 7.65 -31.08
CA VAL A 4 9.93 7.81 -29.86
C VAL A 4 9.59 6.40 -29.40
N ASN A 5 10.41 5.83 -28.52
CA ASN A 5 10.12 4.56 -27.85
C ASN A 5 8.98 4.81 -26.87
N THR A 6 7.74 4.80 -27.36
CA THR A 6 6.57 4.64 -26.51
C THR A 6 6.70 3.27 -25.84
N THR A 7 7.10 3.24 -24.57
CA THR A 7 7.14 2.01 -23.77
C THR A 7 5.70 1.54 -23.55
N ARG A 8 5.20 0.69 -24.47
CA ARG A 8 3.89 0.03 -24.29
C ARG A 8 3.91 -0.73 -22.98
N SER A 9 2.98 -0.41 -22.08
CA SER A 9 2.74 -1.17 -20.86
C SER A 9 2.25 -2.57 -21.24
N THR A 10 2.81 -3.61 -20.63
CA THR A 10 2.33 -4.98 -20.84
C THR A 10 1.00 -5.19 -20.11
N PRO A 11 0.13 -6.12 -20.55
CA PRO A 11 -1.10 -6.47 -19.84
C PRO A 11 -0.85 -6.83 -18.37
N ALA A 12 0.23 -7.56 -18.08
CA ALA A 12 0.65 -7.90 -16.72
C ALA A 12 0.95 -6.65 -15.87
N THR A 13 1.57 -5.63 -16.46
CA THR A 13 1.88 -4.37 -15.76
C THR A 13 0.59 -3.64 -15.39
N VAL A 14 -0.38 -3.59 -16.30
CA VAL A 14 -1.68 -2.94 -16.05
C VAL A 14 -2.47 -3.71 -14.99
N ALA A 15 -2.58 -5.03 -15.12
CA ALA A 15 -3.27 -5.87 -14.15
C ALA A 15 -2.67 -5.73 -12.75
N ALA A 16 -1.33 -5.85 -12.63
CA ALA A 16 -0.64 -5.68 -11.36
C ALA A 16 -0.83 -4.29 -10.78
N ALA A 17 -0.80 -3.24 -11.61
CA ALA A 17 -1.02 -1.86 -11.16
C ALA A 17 -2.41 -1.65 -10.60
N VAL A 18 -3.44 -2.06 -11.35
CA VAL A 18 -4.84 -1.91 -10.92
C VAL A 18 -5.07 -2.68 -9.63
N VAL A 19 -4.69 -3.96 -9.58
CA VAL A 19 -4.87 -4.78 -8.38
C VAL A 19 -4.11 -4.19 -7.19
N THR A 20 -2.87 -3.75 -7.39
CA THR A 20 -2.08 -3.13 -6.31
C THR A 20 -2.76 -1.89 -5.75
N VAL A 21 -3.25 -0.99 -6.61
CA VAL A 21 -3.96 0.22 -6.15
C VAL A 21 -5.21 -0.16 -5.36
N VAL A 22 -6.01 -1.12 -5.85
CA VAL A 22 -7.23 -1.55 -5.16
C VAL A 22 -6.91 -2.20 -3.81
N VAL A 23 -5.88 -3.06 -3.74
CA VAL A 23 -5.40 -3.66 -2.49
C VAL A 23 -4.95 -2.59 -1.51
N VAL A 24 -4.11 -1.64 -1.96
CA VAL A 24 -3.64 -0.56 -1.08
C VAL A 24 -4.83 0.22 -0.52
N LEU A 25 -5.75 0.66 -1.38
CA LEU A 25 -6.93 1.42 -0.94
C LEU A 25 -7.83 0.63 0.01
N ALA A 26 -8.01 -0.68 -0.22
CA ALA A 26 -8.80 -1.54 0.68
C ALA A 26 -8.18 -1.65 2.08
N PHE A 27 -6.86 -1.80 2.17
CA PHE A 27 -6.13 -1.99 3.43
C PHE A 27 -5.66 -0.68 4.10
N THR A 28 -5.81 0.47 3.46
CA THR A 28 -5.59 1.79 4.08
C THR A 28 -6.91 2.49 4.37
N VAL A 29 -7.55 3.04 3.34
CA VAL A 29 -8.81 3.79 3.42
C VAL A 29 -9.99 2.88 3.77
N GLY A 30 -10.03 1.67 3.19
CA GLY A 30 -11.11 0.72 3.40
C GLY A 30 -11.26 0.27 4.86
N LYS A 31 -10.21 0.40 5.68
CA LYS A 31 -10.27 0.10 7.12
C LYS A 31 -11.31 0.93 7.89
N ALA A 32 -11.76 2.07 7.36
CA ALA A 32 -12.81 2.90 7.95
C ALA A 32 -14.24 2.40 7.66
N PHE A 33 -14.38 1.43 6.75
CA PHE A 33 -15.67 0.93 6.28
C PHE A 33 -15.86 -0.57 6.51
N VAL A 34 -14.76 -1.31 6.66
CA VAL A 34 -14.76 -2.77 6.81
C VAL A 34 -14.04 -3.16 8.08
N SER A 35 -14.72 -3.94 8.93
CA SER A 35 -14.13 -4.55 10.13
C SER A 35 -13.54 -5.92 9.79
N ILE A 36 -12.40 -6.26 10.38
CA ILE A 36 -11.84 -7.62 10.33
C ILE A 36 -11.82 -8.20 11.75
N PRO A 37 -12.60 -9.27 12.02
CA PRO A 37 -12.67 -9.89 13.34
C PRO A 37 -11.28 -10.22 13.89
N GLY A 38 -11.00 -9.74 15.12
CA GLY A 38 -9.74 -9.97 15.81
C GLY A 38 -8.56 -9.11 15.36
N VAL A 39 -8.70 -8.30 14.30
CA VAL A 39 -7.62 -7.45 13.77
C VAL A 39 -7.93 -5.96 13.95
N TRP A 40 -9.05 -5.47 13.40
CA TRP A 40 -9.48 -4.08 13.58
C TRP A 40 -11.00 -3.94 13.45
N ALA A 41 -11.54 -2.87 14.02
CA ALA A 41 -12.95 -2.49 13.91
C ALA A 41 -13.08 -1.18 13.13
N ALA A 42 -14.04 -1.10 12.20
CA ALA A 42 -14.22 0.07 11.34
C ALA A 42 -14.51 1.35 12.14
N GLU A 43 -15.26 1.25 13.25
CA GLU A 43 -15.59 2.42 14.06
C GLU A 43 -14.35 3.06 14.70
N SER A 44 -13.29 2.28 14.91
CA SER A 44 -12.02 2.79 15.45
C SER A 44 -11.23 3.67 14.48
N HIS A 45 -11.63 3.68 13.20
CA HIS A 45 -11.01 4.43 12.12
C HIS A 45 -11.91 5.53 11.55
N GLN A 46 -13.06 5.83 12.16
CA GLN A 46 -13.94 6.93 11.74
C GLN A 46 -13.65 8.21 12.51
N ILE A 47 -12.42 8.71 12.36
CA ILE A 47 -11.92 9.91 13.03
C ILE A 47 -11.07 10.73 12.07
N SER A 48 -10.89 12.02 12.35
CA SER A 48 -9.94 12.90 11.66
C SER A 48 -8.86 13.35 12.64
N GLN A 49 -7.74 12.63 12.69
CA GLN A 49 -6.63 12.97 13.59
C GLN A 49 -5.28 12.87 12.87
N ILE A 50 -4.43 13.89 13.01
CA ILE A 50 -3.05 13.88 12.51
C ILE A 50 -2.11 13.44 13.63
N ARG A 51 -1.21 12.49 13.35
CA ARG A 51 -0.14 12.03 14.25
C ARG A 51 1.22 12.24 13.56
N LEU A 52 1.96 13.23 14.06
CA LEU A 52 3.26 13.62 13.51
C LEU A 52 4.43 12.86 14.14
N ASN A 53 4.24 12.29 15.33
CA ASN A 53 5.28 11.51 15.98
C ASN A 53 5.32 10.10 15.34
N PRO A 54 6.41 9.70 14.64
CA PRO A 54 6.50 8.41 13.97
C PRO A 54 6.59 7.22 14.94
N LEU A 55 6.72 7.47 16.24
CA LEU A 55 6.69 6.44 17.28
C LEU A 55 5.34 6.42 18.03
N GLN A 56 4.38 7.25 17.62
CA GLN A 56 3.10 7.40 18.33
C GLN A 56 2.35 6.07 18.43
N THR A 57 2.35 5.28 17.36
CA THR A 57 1.72 3.96 17.33
C THR A 57 2.33 3.01 18.37
N PHE A 58 3.65 3.08 18.62
CA PHE A 58 4.34 2.28 19.64
C PHE A 58 4.09 2.77 21.06
N THR A 59 3.94 4.09 21.25
CA THR A 59 3.68 4.68 22.58
C THR A 59 2.26 4.39 23.08
N TYR A 60 1.28 4.39 22.18
CA TYR A 60 -0.15 4.25 22.54
C TYR A 60 -0.75 2.92 22.06
N ALA A 61 0.10 1.88 21.96
CA ALA A 61 -0.31 0.56 21.51
C ALA A 61 -1.39 -0.04 22.43
N ARG A 62 -2.59 -0.28 21.89
CA ARG A 62 -3.66 -0.99 22.63
C ARG A 62 -3.34 -2.47 22.82
N VAL A 63 -2.65 -3.06 21.85
CA VAL A 63 -2.20 -4.45 21.83
C VAL A 63 -0.74 -4.48 21.39
N TRP A 64 0.06 -5.36 22.01
CA TRP A 64 1.52 -5.40 21.82
C TRP A 64 1.94 -5.66 20.37
N TRP A 65 1.13 -6.39 19.60
CA TRP A 65 1.42 -6.74 18.21
C TRP A 65 0.94 -5.68 17.21
N GLY A 66 0.07 -4.75 17.61
CA GLY A 66 -0.55 -3.76 16.72
C GLY A 66 0.46 -2.87 15.99
N PRO A 67 1.44 -2.27 16.69
CA PRO A 67 2.46 -1.44 16.06
C PRO A 67 3.32 -2.22 15.05
N TRP A 68 3.64 -3.48 15.36
CA TRP A 68 4.40 -4.34 14.45
C TRP A 68 3.61 -4.69 13.20
N LEU A 69 2.31 -4.98 13.36
CA LEU A 69 1.43 -5.20 12.22
C LEU A 69 1.33 -3.94 11.35
N ASN A 70 1.23 -2.74 11.95
CA ASN A 70 1.19 -1.50 11.19
C ASN A 70 2.50 -1.28 10.41
N LEU A 71 3.64 -1.39 11.08
CA LEU A 71 4.96 -1.19 10.48
C LEU A 71 5.24 -2.16 9.34
N PHE A 72 5.14 -3.48 9.60
CA PHE A 72 5.42 -4.49 8.57
C PHE A 72 4.33 -4.57 7.51
N GLY A 73 3.07 -4.34 7.90
CA GLY A 73 1.93 -4.30 6.99
C GLY A 73 2.08 -3.20 5.95
N ASN A 74 2.38 -1.97 6.38
CA ASN A 74 2.57 -0.83 5.49
C ASN A 74 3.78 -1.02 4.54
N ILE A 75 4.92 -1.50 5.06
CA ILE A 75 6.07 -1.86 4.22
C ILE A 75 5.66 -2.90 3.17
N ALA A 76 5.04 -4.01 3.59
CA ALA A 76 4.66 -5.10 2.70
C ALA A 76 3.64 -4.65 1.64
N LEU A 77 2.66 -3.81 2.03
CA LEU A 77 1.61 -3.28 1.16
C LEU A 77 2.18 -2.41 0.04
N PHE A 78 3.29 -1.72 0.28
CA PHE A 78 3.93 -0.83 -0.71
C PHE A 78 5.06 -1.48 -1.53
N ILE A 79 5.51 -2.70 -1.20
CA ILE A 79 6.46 -3.44 -2.07
C ILE A 79 5.90 -3.60 -3.51
N PRO A 80 4.65 -4.05 -3.71
CA PRO A 80 4.05 -4.11 -5.05
C PRO A 80 3.99 -2.74 -5.74
N VAL A 81 3.71 -1.66 -5.00
CA VAL A 81 3.66 -0.28 -5.52
C VAL A 81 5.01 0.09 -6.14
N GLY A 82 6.10 -0.09 -5.39
CA GLY A 82 7.45 0.17 -5.88
C GLY A 82 7.83 -0.67 -7.09
N PHE A 83 7.48 -1.95 -7.06
CA PHE A 83 7.79 -2.90 -8.14
C PHE A 83 7.09 -2.51 -9.45
N VAL A 84 5.79 -2.19 -9.36
CA VAL A 84 4.97 -1.76 -10.49
C VAL A 84 5.38 -0.37 -10.97
N ALA A 85 5.74 0.56 -10.10
CA ALA A 85 6.15 1.92 -10.45
C ALA A 85 7.53 1.99 -11.11
N TYR A 86 8.39 0.99 -10.92
CA TYR A 86 9.74 0.98 -11.48
C TYR A 86 9.75 1.01 -13.02
N ARG A 87 10.41 2.04 -13.57
CA ARG A 87 10.63 2.27 -15.01
C ARG A 87 12.09 2.66 -15.28
N GLY A 88 13.03 1.96 -14.67
CA GLY A 88 14.48 2.21 -14.82
C GLY A 88 15.09 3.16 -13.80
N SER A 89 14.28 3.81 -12.95
CA SER A 89 14.75 4.71 -11.89
C SER A 89 14.12 4.35 -10.55
N ILE A 90 14.97 3.98 -9.58
CA ILE A 90 14.54 3.71 -8.20
C ILE A 90 13.99 4.98 -7.57
N VAL A 91 14.65 6.13 -7.79
CA VAL A 91 14.24 7.42 -7.22
C VAL A 91 12.83 7.82 -7.70
N ARG A 92 12.53 7.63 -8.98
CA ARG A 92 11.17 7.93 -9.50
C ARG A 92 10.11 6.98 -8.93
N ALA A 93 10.44 5.70 -8.76
CA ALA A 93 9.53 4.73 -8.16
C ALA A 93 9.27 5.01 -6.68
N LEU A 94 10.33 5.34 -5.92
CA LEU A 94 10.23 5.79 -4.54
C LEU A 94 9.36 7.05 -4.44
N ALA A 95 9.65 8.08 -5.24
CA ALA A 95 8.87 9.32 -5.25
C ALA A 95 7.38 9.06 -5.58
N ALA A 96 7.10 8.22 -6.58
CA ALA A 96 5.73 7.83 -6.91
C ALA A 96 5.02 7.11 -5.75
N GLY A 97 5.70 6.17 -5.09
CA GLY A 97 5.17 5.48 -3.91
C GLY A 97 4.93 6.42 -2.73
N THR A 98 5.89 7.29 -2.41
CA THR A 98 5.76 8.28 -1.33
C THR A 98 4.63 9.27 -1.60
N LEU A 99 4.51 9.79 -2.83
CA LEU A 99 3.41 10.68 -3.20
C LEU A 99 2.05 9.98 -3.14
N PHE A 100 1.98 8.70 -3.55
CA PHE A 100 0.76 7.92 -3.42
C PHE A 100 0.38 7.71 -1.95
N SER A 101 1.35 7.40 -1.07
CA SER A 101 1.12 7.32 0.37
C SER A 101 0.63 8.65 0.95
N LEU A 102 1.26 9.77 0.61
CA LEU A 102 0.82 11.09 1.06
C LEU A 102 -0.60 11.41 0.60
N GLY A 103 -0.97 11.00 -0.62
CA GLY A 103 -2.34 11.14 -1.13
C GLY A 103 -3.36 10.35 -0.30
N ILE A 104 -3.00 9.13 0.11
CA ILE A 104 -3.83 8.28 0.98
C ILE A 104 -4.02 8.95 2.35
N GLU A 105 -2.93 9.35 3.01
CA GLU A 105 -2.95 10.05 4.31
C GLU A 105 -3.81 11.31 4.25
N THR A 106 -3.65 12.10 3.18
CA THR A 106 -4.45 13.31 2.95
C THR A 106 -5.92 12.97 2.80
N ALA A 107 -6.26 11.92 2.05
CA ALA A 107 -7.64 11.48 1.88
C ALA A 107 -8.25 10.99 3.20
N GLN A 108 -7.50 10.24 4.02
CA GLN A 108 -7.95 9.78 5.33
C GLN A 108 -8.22 10.95 6.28
N TYR A 109 -7.34 11.95 6.30
CA TYR A 109 -7.53 13.15 7.12
C TYR A 109 -8.80 13.92 6.70
N LEU A 110 -8.92 14.25 5.41
CA LEU A 110 -10.05 15.04 4.88
C LEU A 110 -11.38 14.28 4.96
N GLY A 111 -11.37 12.97 4.76
CA GLY A 111 -12.55 12.12 4.79
C GLY A 111 -12.99 11.70 6.20
N GLY A 112 -12.14 11.88 7.21
CA GLY A 112 -12.36 11.31 8.55
C GLY A 112 -12.35 9.79 8.55
N TRP A 113 -11.48 9.21 7.71
CA TRP A 113 -11.32 7.77 7.53
C TRP A 113 -10.09 7.22 8.25
N GLY A 114 -9.64 7.91 9.30
CA GLY A 114 -8.70 7.36 10.26
C GLY A 114 -7.66 8.35 10.73
N TYR A 115 -6.63 7.79 11.33
CA TYR A 115 -5.43 8.53 11.68
C TYR A 115 -4.64 8.82 10.41
N SER A 116 -4.17 10.05 10.29
CA SER A 116 -3.16 10.43 9.31
C SER A 116 -1.79 10.41 9.97
N ASP A 117 -0.94 9.49 9.53
CA ASP A 117 0.19 8.98 10.27
C ASP A 117 1.51 9.18 9.53
N THR A 118 2.45 9.85 10.21
CA THR A 118 3.78 10.08 9.62
C THR A 118 4.60 8.78 9.52
N ASP A 119 4.40 7.83 10.43
CA ASP A 119 5.00 6.50 10.36
C ASP A 119 4.52 5.69 9.16
N ASP A 120 3.27 5.84 8.76
CA ASP A 120 2.70 5.16 7.59
C ASP A 120 3.40 5.61 6.31
N VAL A 121 3.62 6.93 6.12
CA VAL A 121 4.38 7.46 4.97
C VAL A 121 5.81 6.93 4.92
N ILE A 122 6.49 6.84 6.06
CA ILE A 122 7.86 6.34 6.15
C ILE A 122 7.90 4.84 5.80
N CYS A 123 7.00 4.04 6.36
CA CYS A 123 6.91 2.60 6.11
C CYS A 123 6.54 2.32 4.64
N ASN A 124 5.58 3.05 4.10
CA ASN A 124 5.15 2.94 2.71
C ASN A 124 6.27 3.35 1.74
N ALA A 125 7.03 4.40 2.05
CA ALA A 125 8.21 4.79 1.28
C ALA A 125 9.30 3.69 1.30
N ALA A 126 9.55 3.07 2.46
CA ALA A 126 10.48 1.95 2.56
C ALA A 126 10.01 0.74 1.74
N GLY A 127 8.72 0.40 1.78
CA GLY A 127 8.11 -0.61 0.91
C GLY A 127 8.31 -0.32 -0.57
N ALA A 128 8.02 0.92 -1.00
CA ALA A 128 8.21 1.35 -2.38
C ALA A 128 9.68 1.27 -2.83
N LEU A 129 10.62 1.62 -1.95
CA LEU A 129 12.05 1.46 -2.22
C LEU A 129 12.42 -0.01 -2.43
N LEU A 130 12.00 -0.90 -1.52
CA LEU A 130 12.27 -2.34 -1.61
C LEU A 130 11.67 -2.94 -2.89
N GLY A 131 10.43 -2.59 -3.21
CA GLY A 131 9.77 -2.98 -4.45
C GLY A 131 10.52 -2.53 -5.70
N ALA A 132 11.00 -1.29 -5.73
CA ALA A 132 11.76 -0.76 -6.86
C ALA A 132 13.13 -1.44 -7.02
N VAL A 133 13.82 -1.70 -5.91
CA VAL A 133 15.08 -2.47 -5.91
C VAL A 133 14.83 -3.89 -6.43
N TRP A 134 13.77 -4.55 -5.96
CA TRP A 134 13.38 -5.88 -6.43
C TRP A 134 13.08 -5.89 -7.93
N ALA A 135 12.32 -4.91 -8.44
CA ALA A 135 12.04 -4.79 -9.87
C ALA A 135 13.28 -4.53 -10.72
N ARG A 136 14.28 -3.81 -10.19
CA ARG A 136 15.56 -3.57 -10.89
C ARG A 136 16.36 -4.85 -11.09
N VAL A 137 16.36 -5.75 -10.11
CA VAL A 137 17.17 -6.98 -10.15
C VAL A 137 16.40 -8.19 -10.69
N SER A 138 15.08 -8.08 -10.86
CA SER A 138 14.24 -9.18 -11.33
C SER A 138 14.40 -9.43 -12.83
N SER A 139 14.97 -10.58 -13.19
CA SER A 139 15.02 -11.08 -14.57
C SER A 139 13.66 -11.60 -15.06
N GLN A 140 12.78 -12.01 -14.15
CA GLN A 140 11.46 -12.59 -14.43
C GLN A 140 10.32 -11.59 -14.18
N ARG A 141 10.53 -10.32 -14.55
CA ARG A 141 9.63 -9.23 -14.19
C ARG A 141 8.16 -9.48 -14.56
N ASN A 142 7.90 -10.07 -15.73
CA ASN A 142 6.52 -10.35 -16.17
C ASN A 142 5.82 -11.40 -15.29
N THR A 143 6.53 -12.46 -14.90
CA THR A 143 6.01 -13.48 -13.98
C THR A 143 5.69 -12.88 -12.62
N VAL A 144 6.60 -12.06 -12.08
CA VAL A 144 6.39 -11.39 -10.79
C VAL A 144 5.16 -10.47 -10.82
N LEU A 145 4.93 -9.74 -11.92
CA LEU A 145 3.73 -8.91 -12.06
C LEU A 145 2.44 -9.75 -12.00
N TRP A 146 2.39 -10.91 -12.65
CA TRP A 146 1.24 -11.81 -12.55
C TRP A 146 1.06 -12.39 -11.15
N VAL A 147 2.16 -12.73 -10.47
CA VAL A 147 2.11 -13.17 -9.06
C VAL A 147 1.56 -12.06 -8.16
N ILE A 148 2.02 -10.82 -8.32
CA ILE A 148 1.49 -9.65 -7.59
C ILE A 148 -0.01 -9.51 -7.83
N ALA A 149 -0.46 -9.58 -9.08
CA ALA A 149 -1.87 -9.49 -9.41
C ALA A 149 -2.68 -10.64 -8.79
N ALA A 150 -2.22 -11.89 -8.90
CA ALA A 150 -2.91 -13.06 -8.36
C ALA A 150 -3.00 -13.01 -6.82
N VAL A 151 -1.89 -12.71 -6.14
CA VAL A 151 -1.86 -12.56 -4.67
C VAL A 151 -2.77 -11.42 -4.24
N GLY A 152 -2.75 -10.29 -4.94
CA GLY A 152 -3.64 -9.17 -4.63
C GLY A 152 -5.12 -9.51 -4.80
N VAL A 153 -5.50 -10.27 -5.83
CA VAL A 153 -6.88 -10.77 -5.99
C VAL A 153 -7.28 -11.69 -4.84
N VAL A 154 -6.38 -12.58 -4.39
CA VAL A 154 -6.64 -13.42 -3.21
C VAL A 154 -6.86 -12.55 -1.97
N LEU A 155 -6.00 -11.57 -1.72
CA LEU A 155 -6.14 -10.65 -0.59
C LEU A 155 -7.47 -9.88 -0.63
N LEU A 156 -7.88 -9.37 -1.80
CA LEU A 156 -9.16 -8.69 -1.97
C LEU A 156 -10.35 -9.60 -1.75
N THR A 157 -10.25 -10.86 -2.19
CA THR A 157 -11.31 -11.86 -1.98
C THR A 157 -11.47 -12.16 -0.49
N VAL A 158 -10.35 -12.35 0.23
CA VAL A 158 -10.36 -12.55 1.68
C VAL A 158 -10.90 -11.30 2.40
N TYR A 159 -10.43 -10.11 2.03
CA TYR A 159 -10.91 -8.85 2.58
C TYR A 159 -12.43 -8.69 2.41
N ALA A 160 -12.95 -8.93 1.21
CA ALA A 160 -14.38 -8.85 0.92
C ALA A 160 -15.18 -9.92 1.68
N ALA A 161 -14.70 -11.16 1.74
CA ALA A 161 -15.37 -12.24 2.46
C ALA A 161 -15.48 -11.94 3.96
N LEU A 162 -14.40 -11.46 4.58
CA LEU A 162 -14.39 -11.08 5.99
C LEU A 162 -15.27 -9.86 6.24
N GLY A 163 -15.23 -8.86 5.36
CA GLY A 163 -16.03 -7.65 5.48
C GLY A 163 -17.53 -7.84 5.30
N LEU A 164 -17.95 -8.79 4.46
CA LEU A 164 -19.37 -9.15 4.30
C LEU A 164 -19.91 -9.99 5.47
N SER A 165 -19.03 -10.59 6.26
CA SER A 165 -19.38 -11.45 7.39
C SER A 165 -19.42 -10.74 8.75
N ALA A 166 -18.98 -9.48 8.78
CA ALA A 166 -18.91 -8.62 9.96
C ALA A 166 -20.14 -7.70 10.05
#